data_AF-A0A963RNY6-F1
#
_entry.id   AF-A0A963RNY6-F1
#
_cell.length_a   1.000
_cell.length_b   1.000
_cell.length_c   1.000
_cell.angle_alpha   90.00
_cell.angle_beta   90.00
_cell.angle_gamma   90.00
#
_symmetry.space_group_name_H-M   'P 1'
#
loop_
_entity.id
_entity.type
_entity.pdbx_description
1 polymer ?
#
loop_
_entity_poly.entity_id
_entity_poly.type
_entity_poly.pdbx_seq_one_letter_code
_entity_poly.pdbx_strand_id
1 'polypeptide(L)'
;VISMARQASDVLAVHLLLKESGCSHDLPVAPLFETLDDLSRAREVVDTLLQDNWYRGQLRGHMMIMIGYSDSAKDAGVLAAAWAQYRAQEALLDVCAAHDIRLTLFHGRGGTIGRGGAPAREALLSQPPGSLQNGLRVTEQGEMIRAKLGWSAMAVRTLALYTGAICRANLLTPPAPAAEWRELMTTLASESCDAYRAVVRGEADFVPYFRHATPEQELAKLPLGSRPARRAGGGGIESLRAIPWIFAWSQNRLILPAWLGAGFALRSAMERGQGELLWDMAAVWTFFATRLAMLEM
;
A
#
# COMPACT_ATOMS: atom_id res chain seq x y z
N VAL A 1 10.21 -7.32 10.57
CA VAL A 1 9.11 -7.24 9.58
C VAL A 1 8.93 -8.61 8.97
N ILE A 2 7.71 -9.12 8.94
CA ILE A 2 7.35 -10.44 8.41
C ILE A 2 6.62 -10.23 7.08
N SER A 3 7.30 -10.48 5.96
CA SER A 3 6.65 -10.46 4.63
C SER A 3 5.67 -11.61 4.48
N MET A 4 4.63 -11.42 3.69
CA MET A 4 3.56 -12.41 3.45
C MET A 4 2.91 -12.89 4.75
N ALA A 5 2.68 -11.99 5.71
CA ALA A 5 1.96 -12.31 6.94
C ALA A 5 0.47 -12.52 6.64
N ARG A 6 -0.09 -13.64 7.09
CA ARG A 6 -1.47 -14.06 6.83
C ARG A 6 -2.25 -14.39 8.09
N GLN A 7 -1.57 -14.85 9.14
CA GLN A 7 -2.18 -15.36 10.36
C GLN A 7 -1.44 -14.87 11.61
N ALA A 8 -2.10 -14.92 12.77
CA ALA A 8 -1.48 -14.57 14.05
C ALA A 8 -0.25 -15.44 14.35
N SER A 9 -0.28 -16.71 13.94
CA SER A 9 0.83 -17.64 14.09
C SER A 9 2.12 -17.16 13.43
N ASP A 10 2.05 -16.41 12.32
CA ASP A 10 3.24 -15.91 11.62
C ASP A 10 4.02 -14.94 12.52
N VAL A 11 3.32 -14.12 13.30
CA VAL A 11 3.90 -13.18 14.27
C VAL A 11 4.46 -13.95 15.47
N LEU A 12 3.66 -14.85 16.06
CA LEU A 12 4.06 -15.61 17.24
C LEU A 12 5.27 -16.54 16.97
N ALA A 13 5.33 -17.14 15.78
CA ALA A 13 6.46 -17.99 15.39
C ALA A 13 7.79 -17.22 15.39
N VAL A 14 7.80 -15.96 14.93
CA VAL A 14 9.01 -15.14 14.98
C VAL A 14 9.39 -14.79 16.41
N HIS A 15 8.44 -14.47 17.28
CA HIS A 15 8.77 -14.26 18.69
C HIS A 15 9.35 -15.50 19.36
N LEU A 16 8.83 -16.69 19.04
CA LEU A 16 9.40 -17.95 19.51
C LEU A 16 10.85 -18.11 19.04
N LEU A 17 11.13 -17.88 17.75
CA LEU A 17 12.49 -17.97 17.22
C LEU A 17 13.43 -16.94 17.86
N LEU A 18 12.97 -15.72 18.13
CA LEU A 18 13.76 -14.70 18.83
C LEU A 18 14.12 -15.17 20.25
N LYS A 19 13.17 -15.76 20.97
CA LYS A 19 13.40 -16.35 22.28
C LYS A 19 14.41 -17.51 22.22
N GLU A 20 14.18 -18.48 21.34
CA GLU A 20 15.02 -19.70 21.24
C GLU A 20 16.44 -19.41 20.70
N SER A 21 16.61 -18.32 19.94
CA SER A 21 17.94 -17.86 19.52
C SER A 21 18.71 -17.14 20.63
N GLY A 22 18.11 -16.95 21.82
CA GLY A 22 18.71 -16.20 22.91
C GLY A 22 18.79 -14.69 22.66
N CYS A 23 17.93 -14.15 21.79
CA CYS A 23 17.90 -12.72 21.53
C CYS A 23 17.49 -11.95 22.80
N SER A 24 18.43 -11.19 23.37
CA SER A 24 18.21 -10.38 24.58
C SER A 24 17.62 -9.00 24.28
N HIS A 25 17.47 -8.64 23.00
CA HIS A 25 16.93 -7.36 22.57
C HIS A 25 15.42 -7.45 22.35
N ASP A 26 14.74 -6.39 22.77
CA ASP A 26 13.33 -6.18 22.43
C ASP A 26 13.23 -5.71 20.98
N LEU A 27 12.97 -6.67 20.07
CA LEU A 27 12.88 -6.43 18.63
C LEU A 27 11.40 -6.34 18.21
N PRO A 28 10.92 -5.17 17.75
CA PRO A 28 9.55 -5.03 17.28
C PRO A 28 9.26 -5.91 16.05
N VAL A 29 8.34 -6.86 16.22
CA VAL A 29 7.88 -7.75 15.15
C VAL A 29 6.66 -7.14 14.47
N ALA A 30 6.84 -6.63 13.25
CA ALA A 30 5.76 -6.04 12.46
C ALA A 30 5.30 -6.99 11.34
N PRO A 31 4.01 -7.39 11.29
CA PRO A 31 3.46 -8.08 10.14
C PRO A 31 3.36 -7.13 8.93
N LEU A 32 3.63 -7.64 7.72
CA LEU A 32 3.40 -6.96 6.46
C LEU A 32 2.22 -7.63 5.74
N PHE A 33 1.11 -6.92 5.64
CA PHE A 33 -0.04 -7.31 4.82
C PHE A 33 0.13 -6.75 3.41
N GLU A 34 0.36 -7.63 2.43
CA GLU A 34 0.82 -7.25 1.08
C GLU A 34 -0.06 -7.73 -0.09
N THR A 35 -1.14 -8.47 0.19
CA THR A 35 -2.15 -8.89 -0.80
C THR A 35 -3.54 -8.36 -0.43
N LEU A 36 -4.48 -8.39 -1.37
CA LEU A 36 -5.85 -7.95 -1.10
C LEU A 36 -6.51 -8.77 0.02
N ASP A 37 -6.33 -10.08 -0.03
CA ASP A 37 -6.85 -11.02 0.95
C ASP A 37 -6.23 -10.77 2.33
N ASP A 38 -4.92 -10.52 2.40
CA ASP A 38 -4.23 -10.25 3.66
C ASP A 38 -4.69 -8.93 4.29
N LEU A 39 -4.88 -7.88 3.47
CA LEU A 39 -5.45 -6.60 3.94
C LEU A 39 -6.87 -6.76 4.47
N SER A 40 -7.70 -7.61 3.84
CA SER A 40 -9.07 -7.88 4.29
C SER A 40 -9.13 -8.61 5.63
N ARG A 41 -8.18 -9.51 5.90
CA ARG A 41 -8.07 -10.27 7.15
C ARG A 41 -7.29 -9.55 8.25
N ALA A 42 -6.59 -8.46 7.93
CA ALA A 42 -5.67 -7.79 8.84
C ALA A 42 -6.31 -7.45 10.20
N ARG A 43 -7.57 -7.01 10.22
CA ARG A 43 -8.32 -6.73 11.46
C ARG A 43 -8.45 -7.97 12.34
N GLU A 44 -8.92 -9.08 11.78
CA GLU A 44 -9.14 -10.33 12.51
C GLU A 44 -7.83 -10.91 13.05
N VAL A 45 -6.77 -10.87 12.24
CA VAL A 45 -5.43 -11.33 12.64
C VAL A 45 -4.90 -10.51 13.82
N VAL A 46 -5.06 -9.18 13.77
CA VAL A 46 -4.60 -8.29 14.85
C VAL A 46 -5.48 -8.43 16.08
N ASP A 47 -6.80 -8.54 15.94
CA ASP A 47 -7.71 -8.81 17.06
C ASP A 47 -7.30 -10.10 17.80
N THR A 48 -7.08 -11.19 17.05
CA THR A 48 -6.62 -12.48 17.59
C THR A 48 -5.31 -12.33 18.37
N LEU A 49 -4.34 -11.57 17.83
CA LEU A 49 -3.08 -11.29 18.53
C LEU A 49 -3.31 -10.47 19.80
N LEU A 50 -4.19 -9.46 19.76
CA LEU A 50 -4.45 -8.55 20.88
C LEU A 50 -5.37 -9.14 21.96
N GLN A 51 -5.98 -10.30 21.71
CA GLN A 51 -6.66 -11.11 22.72
C GLN A 51 -5.69 -12.01 23.51
N ASP A 52 -4.51 -12.30 22.97
CA ASP A 52 -3.46 -13.05 23.67
C ASP A 52 -2.74 -12.16 24.70
N ASN A 53 -2.94 -12.47 25.99
CA ASN A 53 -2.35 -11.70 27.09
C ASN A 53 -0.83 -11.68 27.09
N TRP A 54 -0.18 -12.78 26.66
CA TRP A 54 1.27 -12.84 26.58
C TRP A 54 1.77 -11.89 25.48
N TYR A 55 1.14 -11.89 24.31
CA TYR A 55 1.50 -11.02 23.18
C TYR A 55 1.26 -9.55 23.52
N ARG A 56 0.12 -9.20 24.13
CA ARG A 56 -0.15 -7.85 24.63
C ARG A 56 0.98 -7.36 25.55
N GLY A 57 1.47 -8.24 26.43
CA GLY A 57 2.59 -7.97 27.32
C GLY A 57 3.90 -7.66 26.58
N GLN A 58 4.14 -8.30 25.42
CA GLN A 58 5.31 -8.02 24.58
C GLN A 58 5.23 -6.65 23.89
N LEU A 59 4.03 -6.15 23.56
CA LEU A 59 3.87 -4.89 22.82
C LEU A 59 4.18 -3.63 23.64
N ARG A 60 4.10 -3.69 24.98
CA ARG A 60 4.23 -2.50 25.87
C ARG A 60 3.36 -1.31 25.42
N GLY A 61 2.15 -1.61 24.95
CA GLY A 61 1.18 -0.60 24.50
C GLY A 61 1.49 0.05 23.14
N HIS A 62 2.39 -0.52 22.33
CA HIS A 62 2.70 -0.02 20.99
C HIS A 62 2.85 -1.17 19.98
N MET A 63 2.17 -1.05 18.84
CA MET A 63 2.25 -2.02 17.75
C MET A 63 2.62 -1.31 16.44
N MET A 64 3.44 -1.97 15.63
CA MET A 64 3.79 -1.51 14.29
C MET A 64 3.30 -2.52 13.26
N ILE A 65 2.57 -2.05 12.26
CA ILE A 65 2.06 -2.88 11.15
C ILE A 65 2.51 -2.26 9.84
N MET A 66 3.03 -3.08 8.93
CA MET A 66 3.47 -2.63 7.62
C MET A 66 2.38 -2.87 6.56
N ILE A 67 2.15 -1.87 5.70
CA ILE A 67 1.17 -1.93 4.61
C ILE A 67 1.91 -2.01 3.26
N GLY A 68 1.63 -3.06 2.49
CA GLY A 68 2.20 -3.28 1.16
C GLY A 68 1.37 -2.62 0.06
N TYR A 69 1.97 -1.72 -0.72
CA TYR A 69 1.31 -1.04 -1.84
C TYR A 69 1.54 -1.70 -3.18
N SER A 70 2.81 -1.82 -3.60
CA SER A 70 3.12 -2.36 -4.93
C SER A 70 2.68 -3.80 -5.14
N ASP A 71 2.79 -4.66 -4.12
CA ASP A 71 2.37 -6.06 -4.22
C ASP A 71 0.83 -6.18 -4.30
N SER A 72 0.09 -5.44 -3.48
CA SER A 72 -1.39 -5.38 -3.55
C SER A 72 -1.89 -4.84 -4.89
N ALA A 73 -1.25 -3.79 -5.44
CA ALA A 73 -1.60 -3.24 -6.75
C ALA A 73 -1.25 -4.20 -7.90
N LYS A 74 -0.20 -5.02 -7.78
CA LYS A 74 0.11 -6.09 -8.73
C LYS A 74 -0.92 -7.23 -8.66
N ASP A 75 -1.52 -7.47 -7.50
CA ASP A 75 -2.53 -8.51 -7.31
C ASP A 75 -3.92 -8.12 -7.86
N ALA A 76 -4.34 -6.87 -7.62
CA ALA A 76 -5.72 -6.44 -7.81
C ALA A 76 -5.89 -5.13 -8.63
N GLY A 77 -4.81 -4.52 -9.11
CA GLY A 77 -4.85 -3.19 -9.71
C GLY A 77 -4.84 -2.07 -8.67
N VAL A 78 -4.50 -0.85 -9.10
CA VAL A 78 -4.21 0.28 -8.19
C VAL A 78 -5.41 0.78 -7.41
N LEU A 79 -6.59 0.83 -8.03
CA LEU A 79 -7.79 1.42 -7.42
C LEU A 79 -8.35 0.50 -6.34
N ALA A 80 -8.48 -0.79 -6.64
CA ALA A 80 -8.86 -1.82 -5.68
C ALA A 80 -7.88 -1.90 -4.51
N ALA A 81 -6.57 -1.93 -4.79
CA ALA A 81 -5.54 -1.97 -3.75
C ALA A 81 -5.60 -0.73 -2.85
N ALA A 82 -5.74 0.47 -3.42
CA ALA A 82 -5.83 1.71 -2.63
C ALA A 82 -7.05 1.73 -1.72
N TRP A 83 -8.21 1.27 -2.21
CA TRP A 83 -9.42 1.19 -1.40
C TRP A 83 -9.30 0.17 -0.27
N ALA A 84 -8.76 -1.01 -0.56
CA ALA A 84 -8.52 -2.04 0.45
C ALA A 84 -7.56 -1.56 1.54
N GLN A 85 -6.52 -0.80 1.17
CA GLN A 85 -5.59 -0.22 2.13
C GLN A 85 -6.24 0.84 3.01
N TYR A 86 -7.09 1.70 2.45
CA TYR A 86 -7.80 2.71 3.23
C TYR A 86 -8.68 2.04 4.30
N ARG A 87 -9.50 1.06 3.89
CA ARG A 87 -10.36 0.28 4.79
C ARG A 87 -9.58 -0.51 5.83
N ALA A 88 -8.48 -1.16 5.42
CA ALA A 88 -7.65 -1.94 6.34
C ALA A 88 -7.02 -1.03 7.40
N GLN A 89 -6.53 0.15 7.02
CA GLN A 89 -5.97 1.11 7.97
C GLN A 89 -7.01 1.62 8.97
N GLU A 90 -8.23 1.95 8.53
CA GLU A 90 -9.34 2.29 9.45
C GLU A 90 -9.61 1.14 10.42
N ALA A 91 -9.79 -0.08 9.90
CA ALA A 91 -10.09 -1.24 10.72
C ALA A 91 -8.97 -1.59 11.73
N LEU A 92 -7.71 -1.36 11.36
CA LEU A 92 -6.54 -1.55 12.21
C LEU A 92 -6.45 -0.49 13.30
N LEU A 93 -6.74 0.78 12.96
CA LEU A 93 -6.81 1.86 13.95
C LEU A 93 -7.90 1.57 14.99
N ASP A 94 -9.09 1.16 14.53
CA ASP A 94 -10.23 0.85 15.39
C ASP A 94 -9.93 -0.32 16.35
N VAL A 95 -9.39 -1.43 15.84
CA VAL A 95 -9.09 -2.61 16.69
C VAL A 95 -7.97 -2.31 17.67
N CYS A 96 -6.92 -1.60 17.26
CA CYS A 96 -5.85 -1.21 18.18
C CYS A 96 -6.39 -0.26 19.27
N ALA A 97 -7.25 0.70 18.93
CA ALA A 97 -7.87 1.60 19.89
C ALA A 97 -8.77 0.84 20.89
N ALA A 98 -9.58 -0.12 20.43
CA ALA A 98 -10.42 -0.95 21.30
C ALA A 98 -9.63 -1.76 22.35
N HIS A 99 -8.37 -2.04 22.06
CA HIS A 99 -7.45 -2.77 22.93
C HIS A 99 -6.46 -1.87 23.68
N ASP A 100 -6.58 -0.54 23.61
CA ASP A 100 -5.65 0.45 24.18
C ASP A 100 -4.20 0.27 23.70
N ILE A 101 -4.03 0.02 22.40
CA ILE A 101 -2.74 -0.13 21.74
C ILE A 101 -2.51 1.04 20.80
N ARG A 102 -1.37 1.71 20.95
CA ARG A 102 -0.94 2.74 19.99
C ARG A 102 -0.42 2.07 18.72
N LEU A 103 -1.01 2.41 17.58
CA LEU A 103 -0.62 1.87 16.29
C LEU A 103 0.28 2.83 15.51
N THR A 104 1.43 2.35 15.03
CA THR A 104 2.21 3.00 13.97
C THR A 104 2.08 2.21 12.67
N LEU A 105 1.56 2.87 11.63
CA LEU A 105 1.52 2.32 10.28
C LEU A 105 2.86 2.54 9.59
N PHE A 106 3.48 1.46 9.13
CA PHE A 106 4.70 1.47 8.33
C PHE A 106 4.34 1.36 6.84
N HIS A 107 4.46 2.47 6.12
CA HIS A 107 4.15 2.54 4.71
C HIS A 107 5.27 1.94 3.84
N GLY A 108 4.95 0.88 3.10
CA GLY A 108 5.85 0.24 2.14
C GLY A 108 6.11 1.05 0.86
N ARG A 109 6.86 0.46 -0.07
CA ARG A 109 7.16 1.07 -1.38
C ARG A 109 5.91 1.14 -2.26
N GLY A 110 5.86 2.17 -3.12
CA GLY A 110 4.90 2.29 -4.22
C GLY A 110 3.59 3.00 -3.90
N GLY A 111 3.34 3.33 -2.63
CA GLY A 111 2.25 4.23 -2.26
C GLY A 111 2.54 5.68 -2.69
N THR A 112 1.50 6.50 -2.79
CA THR A 112 1.62 7.93 -3.12
C THR A 112 2.55 8.70 -2.16
N ILE A 113 2.66 8.23 -0.91
CA ILE A 113 3.55 8.81 0.11
C ILE A 113 5.03 8.72 -0.31
N GLY A 114 5.40 7.65 -1.03
CA GLY A 114 6.79 7.36 -1.41
C GLY A 114 7.37 8.27 -2.50
N ARG A 115 6.55 9.08 -3.19
CA ARG A 115 6.98 9.84 -4.38
C ARG A 115 7.57 11.24 -4.11
N GLY A 116 7.49 11.75 -2.88
CA GLY A 116 8.12 13.03 -2.48
C GLY A 116 7.43 14.29 -3.01
N GLY A 117 7.89 15.45 -2.55
CA GLY A 117 7.36 16.75 -2.97
C GLY A 117 5.93 17.03 -2.48
N ALA A 118 5.21 17.91 -3.20
CA ALA A 118 3.81 18.22 -2.92
C ALA A 118 2.88 16.99 -2.99
N PRO A 119 3.07 16.03 -3.93
CA PRO A 119 2.28 14.79 -3.94
C PRO A 119 2.38 13.96 -2.65
N ALA A 120 3.53 13.97 -1.98
CA ALA A 120 3.69 13.24 -0.72
C ALA A 120 2.96 13.90 0.46
N ARG A 121 2.86 15.24 0.48
CA ARG A 121 2.06 15.96 1.48
C ARG A 121 0.59 15.59 1.35
N GLU A 122 0.03 15.69 0.14
CA GLU A 122 -1.38 15.34 -0.10
C GLU A 122 -1.62 13.85 0.17
N ALA A 123 -0.68 12.98 -0.18
CA ALA A 123 -0.75 11.56 0.16
C ALA A 123 -0.85 11.28 1.66
N LEU A 124 -0.12 12.03 2.50
CA LEU A 124 -0.20 11.91 3.95
C LEU A 124 -1.54 12.43 4.49
N LEU A 125 -2.01 13.57 3.97
CA LEU A 125 -3.31 14.15 4.34
C LEU A 125 -4.50 13.30 3.89
N SER A 126 -4.30 12.47 2.87
CA SER A 126 -5.32 11.58 2.31
C SER A 126 -5.47 10.23 3.04
N GLN A 127 -4.62 9.95 4.03
CA GLN A 127 -4.74 8.74 4.84
C GLN A 127 -5.99 8.81 5.75
N PRO A 128 -6.49 7.67 6.27
CA PRO A 128 -7.57 7.69 7.24
C PRO A 128 -7.26 8.58 8.47
N PRO A 129 -8.28 9.23 9.06
CA PRO A 129 -8.15 9.93 10.34
C PRO A 129 -7.42 9.09 11.39
N GLY A 130 -6.48 9.70 12.13
CA GLY A 130 -5.74 9.01 13.20
C GLY A 130 -4.51 8.21 12.74
N SER A 131 -4.36 7.92 11.45
CA SER A 131 -3.24 7.13 10.90
C SER A 131 -1.83 7.65 11.23
N LEU A 132 -1.68 8.95 11.48
CA LEU A 132 -0.40 9.60 11.78
C LEU A 132 -0.23 10.02 13.26
N GLN A 133 -1.16 9.63 14.14
CA GLN A 133 -1.12 10.01 15.56
C GLN A 133 0.16 9.52 16.26
N ASN A 134 0.64 8.32 15.91
CA ASN A 134 1.85 7.72 16.49
C ASN A 134 3.04 7.79 15.53
N GLY A 135 3.12 8.87 14.75
CA GLY A 135 4.25 9.19 13.88
C GLY A 135 4.14 8.62 12.47
N LEU A 136 5.08 9.05 11.62
CA LEU A 136 5.23 8.61 10.25
C LEU A 136 6.40 7.63 10.15
N ARG A 137 6.13 6.43 9.64
CA ARG A 137 7.18 5.53 9.16
C ARG A 137 6.92 5.19 7.71
N VAL A 138 7.83 5.57 6.83
CA VAL A 138 7.69 5.37 5.38
C VAL A 138 8.98 4.80 4.80
N THR A 139 8.83 3.90 3.82
CA THR A 139 9.95 3.41 3.02
C THR A 139 10.32 4.43 1.95
N GLU A 140 11.51 5.03 2.07
CA GLU A 140 12.05 5.85 0.99
C GLU A 140 12.61 4.98 -0.14
N GLN A 141 12.07 5.19 -1.34
CA GLN A 141 12.48 4.43 -2.52
C GLN A 141 13.87 4.85 -2.97
N GLY A 142 14.74 3.89 -3.28
CA GLY A 142 16.14 4.13 -3.68
C GLY A 142 16.24 5.09 -4.87
N GLU A 143 15.38 4.90 -5.87
CA GLU A 143 15.25 5.74 -7.06
C GLU A 143 14.86 7.20 -6.75
N MET A 144 14.26 7.45 -5.58
CA MET A 144 13.83 8.78 -5.12
C MET A 144 14.80 9.44 -4.14
N ILE A 145 15.78 8.71 -3.59
CA ILE A 145 16.69 9.23 -2.56
C ILE A 145 17.40 10.50 -3.03
N ARG A 146 17.96 10.49 -4.25
CA ARG A 146 18.64 11.68 -4.80
C ARG A 146 17.69 12.87 -4.91
N ALA A 147 16.46 12.64 -5.35
CA ALA A 147 15.45 13.69 -5.55
C ALA A 147 14.84 14.22 -4.24
N LYS A 148 14.97 13.51 -3.12
CA LYS A 148 14.44 13.94 -1.81
C LYS A 148 15.52 14.42 -0.86
N LEU A 149 16.66 13.74 -0.85
CA LEU A 149 17.69 13.82 0.18
C LEU A 149 19.08 14.08 -0.41
N GLY A 150 19.22 14.26 -1.73
CA GLY A 150 20.53 14.41 -2.39
C GLY A 150 21.27 15.70 -2.06
N TRP A 151 20.57 16.73 -1.56
CA TRP A 151 21.15 18.01 -1.16
C TRP A 151 20.50 18.47 0.15
N SER A 152 21.26 19.18 1.00
CA SER A 152 20.76 19.63 2.32
C SER A 152 19.46 20.44 2.21
N ALA A 153 19.37 21.38 1.26
CA ALA A 153 18.15 22.16 1.05
C ALA A 153 16.94 21.29 0.65
N MET A 154 17.15 20.25 -0.16
CA MET A 154 16.09 19.30 -0.54
C MET A 154 15.68 18.41 0.64
N ALA A 155 16.65 17.94 1.42
CA ALA A 155 16.39 17.14 2.61
C ALA A 155 15.58 17.92 3.65
N VAL A 156 15.98 19.16 3.95
CA VAL A 156 15.24 20.06 4.84
C VAL A 156 13.82 20.28 4.33
N ARG A 157 13.65 20.56 3.03
CA ARG A 157 12.32 20.72 2.42
C ARG A 157 11.47 19.45 2.55
N THR A 158 12.03 18.28 2.28
CA THR A 158 11.33 16.99 2.39
C THR A 158 10.88 16.73 3.82
N LEU A 159 11.76 16.91 4.80
CA LEU A 159 11.43 16.72 6.22
C LEU A 159 10.41 17.76 6.70
N ALA A 160 10.52 19.02 6.29
CA ALA A 160 9.55 20.05 6.61
C ALA A 160 8.15 19.74 6.03
N LEU A 161 8.09 19.20 4.81
CA LEU A 161 6.83 18.75 4.21
C LEU A 161 6.19 17.61 5.00
N TYR A 162 6.98 16.61 5.43
CA TYR A 162 6.47 15.52 6.27
C TYR A 162 5.99 16.03 7.62
N THR A 163 6.78 16.83 8.33
CA THR A 163 6.40 17.40 9.62
C THR A 163 5.12 18.22 9.50
N GLY A 164 5.03 19.10 8.49
CA GLY A 164 3.84 19.91 8.26
C GLY A 164 2.59 19.07 7.95
N ALA A 165 2.74 18.00 7.16
CA ALA A 165 1.64 17.09 6.86
C ALA A 165 1.17 16.31 8.09
N ILE A 166 2.09 15.81 8.92
CA ILE A 166 1.78 15.09 10.18
C ILE A 166 1.04 16.02 11.14
N CYS A 167 1.58 17.23 11.39
CA CYS A 167 0.94 18.20 12.27
C CYS A 167 -0.47 18.55 11.77
N ARG A 168 -0.62 18.78 10.46
CA ARG A 168 -1.93 19.11 9.88
C ARG A 168 -2.91 17.94 9.96
N ALA A 169 -2.50 16.71 9.63
CA ALA A 169 -3.37 15.54 9.69
C ALA A 169 -3.84 15.22 11.12
N ASN A 170 -3.00 15.50 12.13
CA ASN A 170 -3.32 15.24 13.53
C ASN A 170 -4.14 16.36 14.19
N LEU A 171 -4.09 17.59 13.67
CA LEU A 171 -4.84 18.74 14.20
C LEU A 171 -6.13 19.03 13.43
N LEU A 172 -6.13 18.75 12.12
CA LEU A 172 -7.27 18.93 11.23
C LEU A 172 -7.70 17.56 10.73
N THR A 173 -8.67 16.96 11.41
CA THR A 173 -9.26 15.69 11.01
C THR A 173 -9.99 15.89 9.67
N PRO A 174 -9.61 15.20 8.59
CA PRO A 174 -10.37 15.26 7.35
C PRO A 174 -11.77 14.67 7.58
N PRO A 175 -12.79 15.12 6.84
CA PRO A 175 -14.13 14.56 6.97
C PRO A 175 -14.09 13.05 6.69
N ALA A 176 -14.78 12.27 7.54
CA ALA A 176 -15.02 10.87 7.25
C ALA A 176 -15.84 10.77 5.94
N PRO A 177 -15.53 9.83 5.05
CA PRO A 177 -16.26 9.71 3.80
C PRO A 177 -17.71 9.28 4.04
N ALA A 178 -18.63 9.91 3.31
CA ALA A 178 -20.05 9.58 3.32
C ALA A 178 -20.29 8.11 2.93
N ALA A 179 -21.41 7.54 3.39
CA ALA A 179 -21.74 6.14 3.11
C ALA A 179 -21.81 5.84 1.60
N GLU A 180 -22.47 6.72 0.84
CA GLU A 180 -22.56 6.66 -0.63
C GLU A 180 -21.18 6.71 -1.32
N TRP A 181 -20.22 7.47 -0.80
CA TRP A 181 -18.85 7.48 -1.34
C TRP A 181 -18.14 6.15 -1.10
N ARG A 182 -18.36 5.53 0.06
CA ARG A 182 -17.80 4.20 0.38
C ARG A 182 -18.42 3.11 -0.48
N GLU A 183 -19.73 3.17 -0.72
CA GLU A 183 -20.45 2.24 -1.59
C GLU A 183 -19.97 2.37 -3.04
N LEU A 184 -19.85 3.59 -3.56
CA LEU A 184 -19.32 3.84 -4.89
C LEU A 184 -17.86 3.37 -5.00
N MET A 185 -16.99 3.71 -4.04
CA MET A 185 -15.61 3.21 -4.05
C MET A 185 -15.50 1.70 -3.97
N THR A 186 -16.42 1.03 -3.27
CA THR A 186 -16.45 -0.44 -3.20
C THR A 186 -16.81 -1.02 -4.56
N THR A 187 -17.79 -0.43 -5.25
CA THR A 187 -18.15 -0.81 -6.64
C THR A 187 -16.98 -0.58 -7.58
N LEU A 188 -16.37 0.61 -7.56
CA LEU A 188 -15.22 0.97 -8.39
C LEU A 188 -14.04 0.03 -8.16
N ALA A 189 -13.75 -0.32 -6.90
CA ALA A 189 -12.69 -1.25 -6.55
C ALA A 189 -12.95 -2.64 -7.14
N SER A 190 -14.17 -3.18 -7.01
CA SER A 190 -14.53 -4.48 -7.59
C SER A 190 -14.36 -4.48 -9.11
N GLU A 191 -14.98 -3.52 -9.80
CA GLU A 191 -14.95 -3.43 -11.26
C GLU A 191 -13.52 -3.22 -11.81
N SER A 192 -12.72 -2.40 -11.12
CA SER A 192 -11.33 -2.16 -11.50
C SER A 192 -10.46 -3.41 -11.33
N CYS A 193 -10.72 -4.22 -10.29
CA CYS A 193 -10.03 -5.47 -10.04
C CYS A 193 -10.36 -6.50 -11.10
N ASP A 194 -11.65 -6.63 -11.45
CA ASP A 194 -12.11 -7.56 -12.47
C ASP A 194 -11.52 -7.19 -13.84
N ALA A 195 -11.57 -5.92 -14.22
CA ALA A 195 -10.96 -5.44 -15.46
C ALA A 195 -9.43 -5.63 -15.48
N TYR A 196 -8.75 -5.41 -14.36
CA TYR A 196 -7.31 -5.66 -14.23
C TYR A 196 -6.98 -7.14 -14.40
N ARG A 197 -7.68 -8.02 -13.68
CA ARG A 197 -7.44 -9.48 -13.69
C ARG A 197 -7.86 -10.12 -15.01
N ALA A 198 -8.90 -9.61 -15.67
CA ALA A 198 -9.29 -10.05 -17.01
C ALA A 198 -8.10 -9.94 -17.98
N VAL A 199 -7.36 -8.84 -17.95
CA VAL A 199 -6.17 -8.65 -18.80
C VAL A 199 -4.95 -9.41 -18.27
N VAL A 200 -4.60 -9.23 -17.00
CA VAL A 200 -3.31 -9.73 -16.47
C VAL A 200 -3.31 -11.25 -16.25
N ARG A 201 -4.47 -11.84 -15.96
CA ARG A 201 -4.64 -13.28 -15.68
C ARG A 201 -5.54 -14.00 -16.68
N GLY A 202 -6.54 -13.31 -17.24
CA GLY A 202 -7.52 -13.90 -18.16
C GLY A 202 -7.02 -14.02 -19.59
N GLU A 203 -6.21 -13.07 -20.06
CA GLU A 203 -5.68 -13.10 -21.43
C GLU A 203 -4.48 -14.04 -21.55
N ALA A 204 -4.64 -15.12 -22.32
CA ALA A 204 -3.61 -16.15 -22.52
C ALA A 204 -2.30 -15.58 -23.10
N ASP A 205 -2.41 -14.57 -23.97
CA ASP A 205 -1.27 -13.93 -24.64
C ASP A 205 -0.62 -12.82 -23.80
N PHE A 206 -1.12 -12.53 -22.60
CA PHE A 206 -0.59 -11.44 -21.78
C PHE A 206 0.87 -11.66 -21.37
N VAL A 207 1.23 -12.86 -20.91
CA VAL A 207 2.62 -13.16 -20.50
C VAL A 207 3.58 -13.14 -21.70
N PRO A 208 3.27 -13.76 -22.85
CA PRO A 208 4.04 -13.56 -24.08
C PRO A 208 4.19 -12.08 -24.45
N TYR A 209 3.09 -11.32 -24.50
CA TYR A 209 3.12 -9.90 -24.83
C TYR A 209 4.01 -9.11 -23.87
N PHE A 210 3.85 -9.31 -22.56
CA PHE A 210 4.66 -8.65 -21.53
C PHE A 210 6.17 -8.87 -21.75
N ARG A 211 6.58 -10.10 -22.07
CA ARG A 211 8.00 -10.43 -22.30
C ARG A 211 8.56 -9.84 -23.60
N HIS A 212 7.72 -9.63 -24.62
CA HIS A 212 8.15 -9.04 -25.89
C HIS A 212 8.09 -7.51 -25.88
N ALA A 213 7.10 -6.93 -25.21
CA ALA A 213 6.83 -5.49 -25.20
C ALA A 213 7.60 -4.73 -24.12
N THR A 214 8.24 -5.44 -23.18
CA THR A 214 9.02 -4.86 -22.09
C THR A 214 10.38 -5.54 -21.97
N PRO A 215 11.41 -4.85 -21.43
CA PRO A 215 12.72 -5.45 -21.24
C PRO A 215 12.79 -6.31 -19.95
N GLU A 216 11.70 -6.97 -19.52
CA GLU A 216 11.69 -7.75 -18.25
C GLU A 216 12.79 -8.81 -18.21
N GLN A 217 13.01 -9.50 -19.32
CA GLN A 217 13.98 -10.59 -19.40
C GLN A 217 15.42 -10.05 -19.38
N GLU A 218 15.68 -8.93 -20.05
CA GLU A 218 16.97 -8.25 -20.08
C GLU A 218 17.30 -7.67 -18.71
N LEU A 219 16.33 -7.01 -18.06
CA LEU A 219 16.47 -6.45 -16.71
C LEU A 219 16.83 -7.52 -15.67
N ALA A 220 16.35 -8.75 -15.83
CA ALA A 220 16.69 -9.87 -14.96
C ALA A 220 18.11 -10.42 -15.17
N LYS A 221 18.70 -10.23 -16.36
CA LYS A 221 20.05 -10.69 -16.73
C LYS A 221 21.13 -9.67 -16.40
N LEU A 222 20.80 -8.38 -16.43
CA LEU A 222 21.75 -7.30 -16.16
C LEU A 222 22.08 -7.22 -14.66
N PRO A 223 23.31 -6.81 -14.29
CA PRO A 223 23.74 -6.69 -12.90
C PRO A 223 23.20 -5.40 -12.24
N LEU A 224 21.88 -5.21 -12.26
CA LEU A 224 21.22 -4.00 -11.77
C LEU A 224 20.78 -4.10 -10.31
N GLY A 225 20.39 -5.29 -9.84
CA GLY A 225 19.83 -5.51 -8.52
C GLY A 225 20.42 -6.73 -7.83
N SER A 226 20.44 -6.70 -6.50
CA SER A 226 20.97 -7.82 -5.67
C SER A 226 19.98 -8.97 -5.48
N ARG A 227 18.72 -8.81 -5.89
CA ARG A 227 17.65 -9.80 -5.67
C ARG A 227 17.19 -10.41 -7.00
N PRO A 228 16.89 -11.72 -7.02
CA PRO A 228 16.24 -12.34 -8.18
C PRO A 228 14.89 -11.69 -8.50
N ALA A 229 14.60 -11.51 -9.79
CA ALA A 229 13.36 -10.88 -10.25
C ALA A 229 12.09 -11.69 -9.87
N ARG A 230 12.22 -13.01 -9.73
CA ARG A 230 11.12 -13.93 -9.44
C ARG A 230 11.33 -14.66 -8.11
N ARG A 231 10.22 -15.08 -7.49
CA ARG A 231 10.22 -16.05 -6.38
C ARG A 231 10.43 -17.45 -6.97
N ALA A 232 11.03 -18.36 -6.21
CA ALA A 232 11.31 -19.73 -6.66
C ALA A 232 10.01 -20.48 -7.01
N GLY A 233 10.01 -21.26 -8.10
CA GLY A 233 8.94 -22.23 -8.39
C GLY A 233 7.75 -21.77 -9.23
N GLY A 234 7.78 -20.62 -9.95
CA GLY A 234 6.64 -20.22 -10.80
C GLY A 234 7.00 -19.43 -12.07
N GLY A 235 6.26 -19.67 -13.16
CA GLY A 235 6.48 -19.04 -14.48
C GLY A 235 5.60 -17.83 -14.81
N GLY A 236 4.51 -17.60 -14.07
CA GLY A 236 3.52 -16.54 -14.30
C GLY A 236 3.88 -15.17 -13.71
N ILE A 237 2.92 -14.26 -13.66
CA ILE A 237 3.09 -12.91 -13.08
C ILE A 237 3.04 -12.93 -11.55
N GLU A 238 2.41 -13.96 -11.01
CA GLU A 238 2.32 -14.25 -9.58
C GLU A 238 3.71 -14.42 -8.97
N SER A 239 4.63 -15.08 -9.71
CA SER A 239 6.01 -15.29 -9.26
C SER A 239 6.90 -14.06 -9.44
N LEU A 240 6.50 -13.11 -10.29
CA LEU A 240 7.25 -11.87 -10.52
C LEU A 240 7.07 -10.92 -9.33
N ARG A 241 8.20 -10.39 -8.82
CA ARG A 241 8.18 -9.39 -7.74
C ARG A 241 7.64 -8.05 -8.26
N ALA A 242 7.09 -7.24 -7.36
CA ALA A 242 6.49 -5.96 -7.73
C ALA A 242 7.48 -4.94 -8.35
N ILE A 243 8.76 -4.96 -7.94
CA ILE A 243 9.77 -4.06 -8.52
C ILE A 243 10.01 -4.37 -10.01
N PRO A 244 10.41 -5.59 -10.42
CA PRO A 244 10.52 -5.96 -11.84
C PRO A 244 9.25 -5.69 -12.63
N TRP A 245 8.07 -5.96 -12.05
CA TRP A 245 6.78 -5.69 -12.68
C TRP A 245 6.62 -4.22 -13.06
N ILE A 246 6.74 -3.30 -12.09
CA ILE A 246 6.60 -1.87 -12.33
C ILE A 246 7.74 -1.37 -13.23
N PHE A 247 8.97 -1.82 -12.99
CA PHE A 247 10.14 -1.31 -13.69
C PHE A 247 10.11 -1.65 -15.19
N ALA A 248 9.69 -2.86 -15.55
CA ALA A 248 9.59 -3.29 -16.95
C ALA A 248 8.61 -2.41 -17.75
N TRP A 249 7.41 -2.14 -17.22
CA TRP A 249 6.42 -1.26 -17.85
C TRP A 249 6.78 0.23 -17.82
N SER A 250 7.62 0.64 -16.88
CA SER A 250 8.15 2.00 -16.88
C SER A 250 9.15 2.23 -18.02
N GLN A 251 9.91 1.20 -18.42
CA GLN A 251 10.88 1.32 -19.52
C GLN A 251 10.20 1.55 -20.87
N ASN A 252 9.08 0.87 -21.15
CA ASN A 252 8.35 1.03 -22.42
C ASN A 252 7.33 2.19 -22.41
N ARG A 253 7.29 2.97 -21.32
CA ARG A 253 6.42 4.15 -21.15
C ARG A 253 4.91 3.88 -21.19
N LEU A 254 4.47 2.61 -21.22
CA LEU A 254 3.05 2.26 -21.12
C LEU A 254 2.55 2.40 -19.68
N ILE A 255 3.42 2.13 -18.70
CA ILE A 255 3.12 2.26 -17.25
C ILE A 255 1.82 1.51 -16.88
N LEU A 256 1.53 0.41 -17.58
CA LEU A 256 0.31 -0.39 -17.44
C LEU A 256 -0.10 -0.68 -15.98
N PRO A 257 0.84 -1.03 -15.06
CA PRO A 257 0.48 -1.33 -13.67
C PRO A 257 -0.11 -0.17 -12.89
N ALA A 258 0.07 1.07 -13.34
CA ALA A 258 -0.31 2.26 -12.58
C ALA A 258 -1.74 2.73 -12.89
N TRP A 259 -2.39 2.23 -13.95
CA TRP A 259 -3.70 2.73 -14.39
C TRP A 259 -4.69 1.65 -14.83
N LEU A 260 -4.21 0.44 -15.19
CA LEU A 260 -5.07 -0.63 -15.70
C LEU A 260 -6.21 -0.94 -14.71
N GLY A 261 -7.44 -1.01 -15.23
CA GLY A 261 -8.67 -1.24 -14.48
C GLY A 261 -9.35 0.03 -13.96
N ALA A 262 -8.58 1.07 -13.59
CA ALA A 262 -9.16 2.29 -13.02
C ALA A 262 -10.06 3.04 -14.01
N GLY A 263 -9.58 3.24 -15.25
CA GLY A 263 -10.36 3.92 -16.28
C GLY A 263 -11.64 3.17 -16.70
N PHE A 264 -11.62 1.83 -16.64
CA PHE A 264 -12.81 1.02 -16.88
C PHE A 264 -13.87 1.28 -15.81
N ALA A 265 -13.51 1.17 -14.53
CA ALA A 265 -14.43 1.38 -13.41
C ALA A 265 -15.01 2.81 -13.39
N LEU A 266 -14.17 3.83 -13.60
CA LEU A 266 -14.62 5.23 -13.66
C LEU A 266 -15.60 5.45 -14.81
N ARG A 267 -15.33 4.93 -16.01
CA ARG A 267 -16.24 5.02 -17.15
C ARG A 267 -17.58 4.32 -16.86
N SER A 268 -17.54 3.09 -16.34
CA SER A 268 -18.75 2.35 -15.98
C SER A 268 -19.62 3.09 -14.97
N ALA A 269 -19.01 3.75 -13.98
CA ALA A 269 -19.74 4.60 -13.04
C ALA A 269 -20.37 5.84 -13.71
N MET A 270 -19.67 6.48 -14.65
CA MET A 270 -20.24 7.59 -15.42
C MET A 270 -21.44 7.14 -16.27
N GLU A 271 -21.34 5.98 -16.92
CA GLU A 271 -22.42 5.41 -17.75
C GLU A 271 -23.66 5.02 -16.92
N ARG A 272 -23.47 4.68 -15.63
CA ARG A 272 -24.57 4.47 -14.66
C ARG A 272 -25.19 5.76 -14.11
N GLY A 273 -24.76 6.94 -14.58
CA GLY A 273 -25.25 8.22 -14.09
C GLY A 273 -24.67 8.64 -12.73
N GLN A 274 -23.58 8.02 -12.27
CA GLN A 274 -22.95 8.34 -10.97
C GLN A 274 -21.89 9.45 -11.09
N GLY A 275 -21.94 10.24 -12.18
CA GLY A 275 -20.94 11.27 -12.49
C GLY A 275 -20.87 12.40 -11.47
N GLU A 276 -22.02 12.89 -11.00
CA GLU A 276 -22.06 13.94 -9.97
C GLU A 276 -21.40 13.49 -8.66
N LEU A 277 -21.63 12.24 -8.26
CA LEU A 277 -21.04 11.66 -7.05
C LEU A 277 -19.52 11.50 -7.18
N LEU A 278 -19.01 11.13 -8.36
CA LEU A 278 -17.57 11.10 -8.63
C LEU A 278 -16.94 12.50 -8.51
N TRP A 279 -17.61 13.52 -9.04
CA TRP A 279 -17.14 14.91 -8.95
C TRP A 279 -17.14 15.43 -7.51
N ASP A 280 -18.19 15.13 -6.75
CA ASP A 280 -18.27 15.48 -5.33
C ASP A 280 -17.15 14.81 -4.52
N MET A 281 -16.94 13.50 -4.72
CA MET A 281 -15.81 12.78 -4.14
C MET A 281 -14.46 13.41 -4.51
N ALA A 282 -14.28 13.85 -5.75
CA ALA A 282 -13.02 14.46 -6.20
C ALA A 282 -12.81 15.86 -5.61
N ALA A 283 -13.88 16.61 -5.37
CA ALA A 283 -13.82 17.94 -4.80
C ALA A 283 -13.60 17.93 -3.28
N VAL A 284 -14.23 16.99 -2.57
CA VAL A 284 -14.30 17.02 -1.10
C VAL A 284 -13.44 15.95 -0.45
N TRP A 285 -13.35 14.75 -1.04
CA TRP A 285 -12.66 13.63 -0.40
C TRP A 285 -11.19 13.53 -0.84
N THR A 286 -10.29 14.00 0.02
CA THR A 286 -8.84 14.05 -0.25
C THR A 286 -8.24 12.69 -0.66
N PHE A 287 -8.76 11.58 -0.13
CA PHE A 287 -8.38 10.23 -0.57
C PHE A 287 -8.60 10.03 -2.07
N PHE A 288 -9.81 10.31 -2.54
CA PHE A 288 -10.21 10.10 -3.93
C PHE A 288 -9.52 11.09 -4.87
N ALA A 289 -9.50 12.37 -4.51
CA ALA A 289 -8.78 13.41 -5.26
C ALA A 289 -7.30 13.02 -5.48
N THR A 290 -6.62 12.56 -4.43
CA THR A 290 -5.22 12.14 -4.53
C THR A 290 -5.05 10.86 -5.36
N ARG A 291 -6.07 10.00 -5.48
CA ARG A 291 -6.01 8.83 -6.37
C ARG A 291 -6.10 9.24 -7.83
N LEU A 292 -7.00 10.16 -8.16
CA LEU A 292 -7.11 10.71 -9.51
C LEU A 292 -5.82 11.44 -9.92
N ALA A 293 -5.29 12.30 -9.04
CA ALA A 293 -4.02 12.99 -9.30
C ALA A 293 -2.84 12.03 -9.51
N MET A 294 -2.88 10.83 -8.93
CA MET A 294 -1.86 9.80 -9.18
C MET A 294 -2.00 9.16 -10.57
N LEU A 295 -3.22 9.05 -11.09
CA LEU A 295 -3.47 8.54 -12.45
C LEU A 295 -3.09 9.56 -13.53
N GLU A 296 -3.18 10.86 -13.21
CA GLU A 296 -2.82 11.95 -14.13
C GLU A 296 -1.31 12.18 -14.29
N MET A 297 -0.50 11.81 -13.29
CA MET A 297 0.96 12.01 -13.24
C MET A 297 1.74 10.96 -14.04
#